data_AF-A0A920QBW3-F1
#
_entry.id   AF-A0A920QBW3-F1
#
_cell.length_a   1.000
_cell.length_b   1.000
_cell.length_c   1.000
_cell.angle_alpha   90.00
_cell.angle_beta   90.00
_cell.angle_gamma   90.00
#
_symmetry.space_group_name_H-M   'P 1'
#
loop_
_entity.id
_entity.type
_entity.pdbx_description
1 polymer ?
#
loop_
_entity_poly.entity_id
_entity_poly.type
_entity_poly.pdbx_seq_one_letter_code
_entity_poly.pdbx_strand_id
1 'polypeptide(L)' 'MLGFKVMKNFGYPLVFDVTHSLQIPGGLGNSAAGRRESILELGLAGLSQKIAGLFPGSTSGP' A
#
# COMPACT_ATOMS: atom_id res chain seq x y z
N MET A 1 10.45 -3.68 1.53
CA MET A 1 10.08 -3.14 0.21
C MET A 1 11.08 -3.49 -0.91
N LEU A 2 11.73 -4.66 -0.88
CA LEU A 2 12.76 -5.02 -1.87
C LEU A 2 12.23 -5.10 -3.31
N GLY A 3 10.95 -5.47 -3.49
CA GLY A 3 10.31 -5.54 -4.80
C GLY A 3 10.31 -4.23 -5.59
N PHE A 4 10.33 -3.07 -4.93
CA PHE A 4 10.41 -1.78 -5.62
C PHE A 4 11.73 -1.61 -6.36
N LYS A 5 12.84 -2.13 -5.83
CA LYS A 5 14.14 -2.10 -6.51
C LYS A 5 14.08 -2.90 -7.82
N VAL A 6 13.44 -4.07 -7.80
CA VAL A 6 13.25 -4.91 -8.98
C VAL A 6 12.35 -4.19 -9.99
N MET A 7 11.22 -3.64 -9.55
CA MET A 7 10.26 -2.98 -10.45
C MET A 7 10.81 -1.71 -11.10
N LYS A 8 11.73 -0.99 -10.44
CA LYS A 8 12.40 0.18 -11.04
C LYS A 8 13.19 -0.14 -12.31
N ASN A 9 13.67 -1.38 -12.46
CA ASN A 9 14.43 -1.79 -13.65
C ASN A 9 13.59 -1.79 -14.93
N PHE A 10 12.25 -1.80 -14.82
CA PHE A 10 11.37 -1.71 -15.99
C PHE A 10 11.25 -0.28 -16.54
N GLY A 11 11.79 0.74 -15.86
CA GLY A 11 11.82 2.11 -16.37
C GLY A 11 10.50 2.88 -16.30
N TYR A 12 9.47 2.34 -15.63
CA TYR A 12 8.17 2.99 -15.45
C TYR A 12 8.03 3.66 -14.07
N PRO A 13 7.14 4.66 -13.92
CA PRO A 13 6.79 5.21 -12.62
C PRO A 13 6.16 4.14 -11.71
N LEU A 14 6.67 4.02 -10.48
CA LEU A 14 6.12 3.09 -9.49
C LEU A 14 5.12 3.81 -8.60
N VAL A 15 3.92 3.23 -8.48
CA VAL A 15 2.89 3.64 -7.51
C VAL A 15 2.70 2.52 -6.50
N PHE A 16 2.61 2.87 -5.22
CA PHE A 16 2.34 1.89 -4.15
C PHE A 16 0.93 2.06 -3.58
N ASP A 17 0.10 1.04 -3.77
CA ASP A 17 -1.22 0.92 -3.14
C ASP A 17 -1.06 0.42 -1.70
N VAL A 18 -0.97 1.37 -0.78
CA VAL A 18 -0.76 1.10 0.64
C VAL A 18 -2.01 0.48 1.28
N THR A 19 -3.20 0.80 0.78
CA THR A 19 -4.47 0.36 1.38
C THR A 19 -4.74 -1.10 1.11
N HIS A 20 -4.62 -1.55 -0.14
CA HIS A 20 -4.82 -2.96 -0.48
C HIS A 20 -3.71 -3.84 0.10
N SER A 21 -2.49 -3.32 0.25
CA SER A 21 -1.38 -4.04 0.89
C SER A 21 -1.60 -4.34 2.38
N LEU A 22 -2.54 -3.63 3.03
CA LEU A 22 -2.91 -3.83 4.43
C LEU A 22 -4.17 -4.67 4.61
N GLN A 23 -4.77 -5.15 3.52
CA GLN A 23 -5.91 -6.05 3.62
C GLN A 23 -5.54 -7.37 4.29
N ILE A 24 -6.54 -7.94 4.97
CA ILE A 24 -6.53 -9.31 5.48
C ILE A 24 -7.65 -10.03 4.72
N PRO A 25 -7.31 -10.75 3.63
CA PRO A 25 -8.29 -11.49 2.85
C PRO A 25 -9.07 -12.47 3.74
N GLY A 26 -10.41 -12.45 3.65
CA GLY A 26 -11.29 -13.28 4.48
C GLY A 26 -11.35 -12.91 5.96
N GLY A 27 -10.75 -11.79 6.38
CA GLY A 27 -10.68 -11.38 7.78
C GLY A 27 -12.02 -11.11 8.47
N LEU A 28 -13.11 -10.95 7.71
CA LEU A 28 -14.49 -10.81 8.21
C LEU A 28 -15.41 -11.94 7.70
N GLY A 29 -14.85 -13.11 7.38
CA GLY A 29 -15.59 -14.26 6.86
C GLY A 29 -15.88 -14.15 5.36
N ASN A 30 -16.79 -13.26 4.96
CA ASN A 30 -17.18 -13.05 3.55
C ASN A 30 -16.60 -11.77 2.92
N SER A 31 -15.80 -11.02 3.67
CA SER A 31 -15.18 -9.77 3.23
C SER A 31 -13.77 -9.62 3.81
N ALA A 32 -12.98 -8.72 3.24
CA ALA A 32 -11.65 -8.43 3.72
C ALA A 32 -11.70 -7.51 4.96
N ALA A 33 -10.93 -7.85 6.00
CA ALA A 33 -10.57 -6.89 7.03
C ALA A 33 -9.33 -6.09 6.58
N GLY A 34 -8.83 -5.19 7.42
CA GLY A 34 -7.59 -4.48 7.15
C GLY A 34 -6.93 -3.93 8.41
N ARG A 35 -5.64 -3.63 8.30
CA ARG A 35 -4.82 -3.01 9.35
C ARG A 35 -4.68 -1.52 9.10
N ARG A 36 -5.79 -0.78 9.19
CA ARG A 36 -5.85 0.64 8.79
C ARG A 36 -4.95 1.53 9.66
N GLU A 37 -4.78 1.17 10.92
CA GLU A 37 -3.87 1.82 11.86
C GLU A 37 -2.41 1.86 11.37
N SER A 38 -2.00 0.88 10.56
CA SER A 38 -0.63 0.82 9.99
C SER A 38 -0.46 1.59 8.69
N ILE A 39 -1.50 2.29 8.19
CA ILE A 39 -1.46 2.94 6.87
C ILE A 39 -0.37 4.01 6.78
N LEU A 40 -0.19 4.79 7.85
CA LEU A 40 0.81 5.86 7.90
C LEU A 40 2.22 5.27 7.90
N GLU A 41 2.47 4.29 8.77
CA GLU A 41 3.78 3.66 8.89
C GLU A 41 4.20 2.96 7.59
N LEU A 42 3.32 2.15 7.01
CA LEU A 42 3.61 1.46 5.76
C LEU A 42 3.73 2.43 4.57
N GLY A 43 2.91 3.48 4.55
CA GLY A 43 2.97 4.53 3.53
C GLY A 43 4.31 5.26 3.55
N LEU A 44 4.78 5.67 4.73
CA LEU A 44 6.08 6.31 4.91
C LEU A 44 7.24 5.36 4.54
N ALA A 45 7.14 4.08 4.91
CA ALA A 45 8.11 3.08 4.50
C ALA A 45 8.17 2.96 2.97
N GLY A 46 7.03 3.01 2.27
CA GLY A 46 6.98 3.03 0.80
C GLY A 46 7.59 4.29 0.19
N LEU A 47 7.22 5.48 0.70
CA LEU A 47 7.74 6.77 0.23
C LEU A 47 9.26 6.89 0.36
N SER A 48 9.84 6.37 1.45
CA SER A 48 11.30 6.36 1.67
C SER A 48 12.07 5.68 0.53
N GLN A 49 11.40 4.83 -0.26
CA GLN A 49 12.02 4.10 -1.36
C GLN A 49 12.10 4.90 -2.66
N LYS A 50 11.72 6.19 -2.68
CA LYS A 50 11.73 7.04 -3.89
C LYS A 50 10.86 6.44 -5.02
N ILE A 51 9.59 6.24 -4.73
CA ILE A 51 8.55 5.84 -5.70
C ILE A 51 7.88 7.10 -6.27
N ALA A 52 7.16 6.97 -7.39
CA ALA A 52 6.52 8.10 -8.05
C ALA A 52 5.27 8.58 -7.29
N GLY A 53 4.60 7.69 -6.55
CA GLY A 53 3.44 8.07 -5.75
C GLY A 53 2.92 6.98 -4.83
N LEU A 54 2.05 7.40 -3.91
CA LEU A 54 1.20 6.51 -3.13
C LEU A 54 -0.21 6.53 -3.72
N PHE A 55 -0.88 5.38 -3.65
CA PHE A 55 -2.32 5.27 -3.82
C PHE A 55 -2.94 4.97 -2.45
N PRO A 56 -3.39 6.00 -1.70
CA PRO A 56 -4.17 5.81 -0.50
C PRO A 56 -5.65 5.71 -0.86
N GLY A 57 -6.28 4.58 -0.51
CA GLY A 57 -7.73 4.44 -0.58
C GLY A 57 -8.42 5.38 0.42
N SER A 58 -9.26 6.27 -0.09
CA SER A 58 -10.19 7.06 0.72
C SER A 58 -11.36 6.18 1.14
N THR A 59 -11.60 6.06 2.44
CA THR A 59 -12.92 5.68 2.95
C THR A 59 -13.52 6.96 3.51
N SER A 60 -14.52 7.51 2.83
CA SER A 60 -15.40 8.52 3.41
C SER A 60 -16.28 7.84 4.48
N GLY A 61 -15.95 8.06 5.73
CA GLY A 61 -16.67 7.60 6.92
C GLY A 61 -15.83 7.97 8.16
N PRO A 62 -16.47 8.38 9.27
CA PRO A 62 -15.87 9.19 10.32
C PRO A 62 -14.55 8.66 10.89
#